data_AF-B4W1D1-F1
#
_entry.id   AF-B4W1D1-F1
#
_cell.length_a   1.000
_cell.length_b   1.000
_cell.length_c   1.000
_cell.angle_alpha   90.00
_cell.angle_beta   90.00
_cell.angle_gamma   90.00
#
_symmetry.space_group_name_H-M   'P 1'
#
loop_
_entity.id
_entity.type
_entity.pdbx_description
1 polymer ?
#
loop_
_entity_poly.entity_id
_entity_poly.type
_entity_poly.pdbx_seq_one_letter_code
_entity_poly.pdbx_strand_id
1 'polypeptide(L)'
;MSKQKKKKTESEQSKPVVVTRIPGFSSQFKEDPAWWFKHDFQKASKILDLVTAVIQDPFAGIGKPEPLKYMEANIWSRRIDLEHRLVYRVS
;
A
#
# COMPACT_ATOMS: atom_id res chain seq x y z
N MET A 1 37.99 -23.19 -35.79
CA MET A 1 38.30 -22.85 -34.39
C MET A 1 37.18 -22.01 -33.82
N SER A 2 36.45 -22.62 -32.88
CA SER A 2 35.50 -22.09 -31.89
C SER A 2 34.56 -20.92 -32.23
N LYS A 3 33.33 -21.32 -32.60
CA LYS A 3 32.10 -20.61 -32.25
C LYS A 3 32.06 -20.39 -30.73
N GLN A 4 32.04 -19.16 -30.26
CA GLN A 4 31.72 -18.89 -28.86
C GLN A 4 30.20 -18.89 -28.66
N LYS A 5 29.83 -19.69 -27.68
CA LYS A 5 28.52 -20.23 -27.33
C LYS A 5 27.98 -19.40 -26.16
N LYS A 6 26.70 -19.04 -26.22
CA LYS A 6 25.76 -18.69 -25.14
C LYS A 6 26.35 -18.46 -23.73
N LYS A 7 25.95 -17.35 -23.10
CA LYS A 7 25.52 -17.39 -21.69
C LYS A 7 24.21 -16.63 -21.52
N LYS A 8 23.14 -17.43 -21.52
CA LYS A 8 21.78 -17.08 -21.14
C LYS A 8 21.83 -16.86 -19.62
N THR A 9 21.67 -15.64 -19.14
CA THR A 9 21.58 -15.41 -17.70
C THR A 9 20.17 -15.77 -17.27
N GLU A 10 20.07 -16.91 -16.62
CA GLU A 10 18.87 -17.47 -16.00
C GLU A 10 18.22 -16.48 -15.04
N SER A 11 16.89 -16.47 -15.09
CA SER A 11 15.98 -15.83 -14.16
C SER A 11 16.30 -16.23 -12.71
N GLU A 12 16.82 -15.28 -11.93
CA GLU A 12 16.83 -15.38 -10.48
C GLU A 12 15.39 -15.24 -9.98
N GLN A 13 14.71 -16.36 -9.78
CA GLN A 13 13.47 -16.41 -9.00
C GLN A 13 13.82 -16.12 -7.54
N SER A 14 13.81 -14.85 -7.17
CA SER A 14 13.97 -14.39 -5.79
C SER A 14 12.81 -14.92 -4.95
N LYS A 15 13.11 -15.73 -3.94
CA LYS A 15 12.16 -16.14 -2.90
C LYS A 15 11.45 -14.90 -2.34
N PRO A 16 10.14 -14.95 -2.03
CA PRO A 16 9.44 -13.78 -1.53
C PRO A 16 10.05 -13.39 -0.18
N VAL A 17 10.69 -12.23 -0.13
CA VAL A 17 11.11 -11.61 1.13
C VAL A 17 9.81 -11.23 1.85
N VAL A 18 9.45 -11.99 2.88
CA VAL A 18 8.30 -11.66 3.73
C VAL A 18 8.71 -10.48 4.60
N VAL A 19 8.43 -9.27 4.14
CA VAL A 19 8.65 -8.05 4.91
C VAL A 19 7.51 -7.91 5.92
N THR A 20 7.80 -8.13 7.20
CA THR A 20 6.84 -7.86 8.27
C THR A 20 6.77 -6.35 8.51
N ARG A 21 5.63 -5.72 8.18
CA ARG A 21 5.36 -4.31 8.49
C ARG A 21 4.37 -4.22 9.65
N ILE A 22 4.68 -3.38 10.65
CA ILE A 22 3.79 -3.14 11.78
C ILE A 22 3.02 -1.84 11.52
N PRO A 23 1.68 -1.88 11.40
CA PRO A 23 0.90 -0.67 11.19
C PRO A 23 0.82 0.16 12.49
N GLY A 24 1.11 1.46 12.38
CA GLY A 24 0.82 2.45 13.41
C GLY A 24 -0.41 3.27 13.02
N PHE A 25 -1.32 3.51 13.96
CA PHE A 25 -2.55 4.27 13.72
C PHE A 25 -2.60 5.52 14.58
N SER A 26 -2.88 6.67 13.96
CA SER A 26 -3.18 7.91 14.67
C SER A 26 -4.50 7.79 15.44
N SER A 27 -4.71 8.62 16.45
CA SER A 27 -5.98 8.65 17.19
C SER A 27 -7.16 8.95 16.26
N GLN A 28 -6.99 9.93 15.36
CA GLN A 28 -8.01 10.28 14.37
C GLN A 28 -8.36 9.11 13.46
N PHE A 29 -7.36 8.34 12.99
CA PHE A 29 -7.62 7.15 12.19
C PHE A 29 -8.45 6.12 12.96
N LYS A 30 -8.39 6.02 14.28
CA LYS A 30 -9.22 5.05 15.02
C LYS A 30 -10.69 5.47 15.07
N GLU A 31 -10.94 6.78 15.04
CA GLU A 31 -12.29 7.35 15.09
C GLU A 31 -13.00 7.26 13.73
N ASP A 32 -12.28 7.43 12.62
CA ASP A 32 -12.87 7.47 11.27
C ASP A 32 -13.59 6.15 10.89
N PRO A 33 -12.96 4.95 10.96
CA PRO A 33 -13.63 3.68 10.69
C PRO A 33 -14.78 3.44 11.66
N ALA A 34 -14.65 3.82 12.93
CA ALA A 34 -15.72 3.65 13.92
C ALA A 34 -16.96 4.48 13.56
N TRP A 35 -16.77 5.68 13.01
CA TRP A 35 -17.85 6.48 12.46
C TRP A 35 -18.41 5.83 11.19
N TRP A 36 -17.56 5.42 10.25
CA TRP A 36 -18.00 4.76 9.01
C TRP A 36 -18.77 3.47 9.25
N PHE A 37 -18.41 2.65 10.25
CA PHE A 37 -19.17 1.44 10.60
C PHE A 37 -20.64 1.73 10.95
N LYS A 38 -20.94 2.94 11.45
CA LYS A 38 -22.30 3.36 11.81
C LYS A 38 -23.07 3.99 10.64
N HIS A 39 -22.38 4.51 9.62
CA HIS A 39 -22.99 5.32 8.55
C HIS A 39 -22.91 4.65 7.18
N ASP A 40 -21.80 3.98 6.89
CA ASP A 40 -21.57 3.23 5.64
C ASP A 40 -20.55 2.10 5.87
N PHE A 41 -21.07 0.89 6.06
CA PHE A 41 -20.26 -0.31 6.26
C PHE A 41 -19.33 -0.61 5.07
N GLN A 42 -19.74 -0.29 3.84
CA GLN A 42 -18.93 -0.57 2.64
C GLN A 42 -17.66 0.28 2.64
N LYS A 43 -17.77 1.55 3.05
CA LYS A 43 -16.59 2.43 3.23
C LYS A 43 -15.69 1.94 4.35
N ALA A 44 -16.26 1.53 5.49
CA ALA A 44 -15.48 0.97 6.60
C ALA A 44 -14.70 -0.28 6.18
N SER A 45 -15.35 -1.22 5.47
CA SER A 45 -14.70 -2.41 4.91
C SER A 45 -13.57 -2.04 3.95
N LYS A 46 -13.83 -1.10 3.03
CA LYS A 46 -12.83 -0.65 2.06
C LYS A 46 -11.61 0.00 2.71
N ILE A 47 -11.79 0.73 3.82
CA ILE A 47 -10.66 1.29 4.59
C ILE A 47 -9.77 0.15 5.12
N LEU A 48 -10.36 -0.90 5.68
CA LEU A 48 -9.60 -2.05 6.19
C LEU A 48 -8.90 -2.83 5.06
N ASP A 49 -9.54 -2.98 3.90
CA ASP A 49 -8.92 -3.58 2.72
C ASP A 49 -7.71 -2.78 2.25
N LEU A 50 -7.84 -1.44 2.22
CA LEU A 50 -6.74 -0.55 1.86
C LEU A 50 -5.59 -0.63 2.87
N VAL A 51 -5.86 -0.69 4.17
CA VAL A 51 -4.84 -0.86 5.21
C VAL A 51 -4.07 -2.17 4.99
N THR A 52 -4.79 -3.27 4.74
CA THR A 52 -4.19 -4.57 4.45
C THR A 52 -3.30 -4.51 3.21
N ALA A 53 -3.78 -3.85 2.15
CA ALA A 53 -3.03 -3.67 0.92
C ALA A 53 -1.77 -2.80 1.12
N VAL A 54 -1.82 -1.77 1.96
CA VAL A 54 -0.65 -0.94 2.32
C VAL A 54 0.40 -1.75 3.06
N ILE A 55 0.00 -2.65 3.98
CA ILE A 55 0.91 -3.52 4.71
C ILE A 55 1.62 -4.49 3.75
N GLN A 56 0.89 -5.02 2.77
CA GLN A 56 1.45 -5.95 1.77
C GLN A 56 2.39 -5.25 0.78
N ASP A 57 1.90 -4.20 0.12
CA ASP A 57 2.66 -3.39 -0.83
C ASP A 57 2.26 -1.92 -0.68
N PRO A 58 3.11 -1.07 -0.05
CA PRO A 58 2.78 0.33 0.21
C PRO A 58 2.69 1.22 -1.03
N PHE A 59 3.24 0.81 -2.18
CA PHE A 59 3.39 1.69 -3.35
C PHE A 59 2.60 1.22 -4.56
N ALA A 60 2.08 -0.01 -4.53
CA ALA A 60 1.21 -0.55 -5.58
C ALA A 60 -0.12 -1.11 -5.02
N GLY A 61 -0.95 -1.61 -5.92
CA GLY A 61 -2.22 -2.26 -5.58
C GLY A 61 -3.43 -1.32 -5.61
N ILE A 62 -4.45 -1.68 -4.82
CA ILE A 62 -5.77 -1.04 -4.85
C ILE A 62 -5.76 0.40 -4.33
N GLY A 63 -6.71 1.20 -4.80
CA GLY A 63 -6.90 2.58 -4.36
C GLY A 63 -6.01 3.60 -5.06
N LYS A 64 -5.28 3.26 -6.13
CA LYS A 64 -4.39 4.17 -6.88
C LYS A 64 -3.44 4.94 -5.94
N PRO A 65 -2.37 4.28 -5.44
CA PRO A 65 -1.40 4.91 -4.57
C PRO A 65 -0.73 6.10 -5.26
N GLU A 66 -0.77 7.26 -4.62
CA GLU A 66 -0.24 8.52 -5.15
C GLU A 66 0.66 9.19 -4.09
N PRO A 67 1.90 9.59 -4.42
CA PRO A 67 2.76 10.33 -3.50
C PRO A 67 2.28 11.77 -3.33
N LEU A 68 2.21 12.26 -2.10
CA LEU A 68 1.81 13.65 -1.81
C LEU A 68 3.02 14.59 -1.87
N LYS A 69 3.04 15.48 -2.87
CA LYS A 69 4.21 16.30 -3.24
C LYS A 69 4.57 17.41 -2.23
N TYR A 70 3.60 17.93 -1.48
CA TYR A 70 3.78 19.08 -0.59
C TYR A 70 3.81 18.71 0.89
N MET A 71 3.86 17.42 1.18
CA MET A 71 3.93 16.88 2.54
C MET A 71 5.36 16.40 2.83
N GLU A 72 5.61 15.97 4.07
CA GLU A 72 6.87 15.30 4.43
C GLU A 72 7.16 14.12 3.47
N ALA A 73 8.44 13.76 3.37
CA ALA A 73 8.87 12.63 2.55
C ALA A 73 8.12 11.34 2.96
N ASN A 74 7.84 10.50 1.96
CA ASN A 74 7.18 9.19 2.13
C ASN A 74 5.72 9.22 2.61
N ILE A 75 5.00 10.32 2.39
CA ILE A 75 3.54 10.37 2.59
C ILE A 75 2.81 10.03 1.28
N TRP A 76 1.85 9.12 1.39
CA TRP A 76 1.09 8.56 0.29
C TRP A 76 -0.40 8.63 0.56
N SER A 77 -1.17 8.65 -0.53
CA SER A 77 -2.62 8.64 -0.51
C SER A 77 -3.16 7.48 -1.35
N ARG A 78 -4.24 6.85 -0.87
CA ARG A 78 -5.08 5.92 -1.64
C ARG A 78 -6.54 6.37 -1.59
N ARG A 79 -7.25 6.16 -2.69
CA ARG A 79 -8.66 6.51 -2.88
C ARG A 79 -9.57 5.50 -2.20
N ILE A 80 -10.36 6.00 -1.25
CA ILE A 80 -11.51 5.27 -0.71
C ILE A 80 -12.66 5.44 -1.70
N ASP A 81 -12.96 6.68 -2.09
CA ASP A 81 -13.91 7.01 -3.16
C ASP A 81 -13.45 8.27 -3.92
N LEU A 82 -14.36 9.04 -4.51
CA LEU A 82 -14.03 10.29 -5.20
C LEU A 82 -13.58 11.39 -4.22
N GLU A 83 -14.11 11.41 -3.00
CA GLU A 83 -13.95 12.47 -2.00
C GLU A 83 -12.93 12.07 -0.92
N HIS A 84 -13.03 10.85 -0.40
CA HIS A 84 -12.30 10.37 0.75
C HIS A 84 -10.99 9.68 0.36
N ARG A 85 -9.96 9.87 1.20
CA ARG A 85 -8.62 9.33 1.00
C ARG A 85 -8.10 8.68 2.27
N LEU A 86 -7.46 7.51 2.12
CA LEU A 86 -6.57 6.96 3.13
C LEU A 86 -5.20 7.59 2.93
N VAL A 87 -4.72 8.32 3.93
CA VAL A 87 -3.37 8.92 3.92
C VAL A 87 -2.49 8.14 4.90
N TYR A 88 -1.29 7.78 4.47
CA TYR A 88 -0.35 7.00 5.28
C TYR A 88 1.10 7.40 5.00
N ARG A 89 1.99 7.07 5.93
CA ARG A 89 3.43 7.27 5.81
C ARG A 89 4.13 5.91 5.82
N VAL A 90 5.16 5.77 4.99
CA VAL A 90 6.06 4.62 5.01
C VAL A 90 7.38 5.06 5.64
N SER A 91 7.82 4.35 6.69
CA SER A 91 9.06 4.60 7.43
C SER A 91 9.79 3.30 7.71
#